data_AF-A0A7S0TX63-F1
#
_entry.id   AF-A0A7S0TX63-F1
#
_cell.length_a   1.000
_cell.length_b   1.000
_cell.length_c   1.000
_cell.angle_alpha   90.00
_cell.angle_beta   90.00
_cell.angle_gamma   90.00
#
_symmetry.space_group_name_H-M   'P 1'
#
loop_
_entity.id
_entity.type
_entity.pdbx_description
1 polymer ?
#
loop_
_entity_poly.entity_id
_entity_poly.type
_entity_poly.pdbx_seq_one_letter_code
_entity_poly.pdbx_strand_id
1 'polypeptide(L)'
;LSAAQKATSHLLRKLVEESAYWTVGYEWRWANKQLCKKITGPQYLDGLGVPKFMIGMAIGSGRKGTVKRAVAHGAGRHSIQDRATMGCEDMAAMEETLVSLGEGPFVFGDKVSTIDCVLYGFTANTLYTAAVWPCDAAS
;
A
#
# COMPACT_ATOMS: atom_id res chain seq x y z
N LEU A 1 -10.22 -17.32 -15.84
CA LEU A 1 -9.49 -17.78 -14.64
C LEU A 1 -9.96 -19.18 -14.25
N SER A 2 -9.04 -20.13 -14.11
CA SER A 2 -9.28 -21.44 -13.51
C SER A 2 -9.63 -21.33 -12.02
N ALA A 3 -10.05 -22.43 -11.39
CA ALA A 3 -10.33 -22.43 -9.95
C ALA A 3 -9.09 -22.04 -9.12
N ALA A 4 -7.92 -22.58 -9.46
CA ALA A 4 -6.65 -22.22 -8.82
C ALA A 4 -6.32 -20.73 -9.00
N GLN A 5 -6.44 -20.20 -10.22
CA GLN A 5 -6.17 -18.78 -10.48
C GLN A 5 -7.13 -17.85 -9.72
N LYS A 6 -8.40 -18.24 -9.58
CA LYS A 6 -9.37 -17.48 -8.76
C LYS A 6 -8.97 -17.48 -7.29
N ALA A 7 -8.50 -18.61 -6.76
CA ALA A 7 -8.02 -18.71 -5.38
C ALA A 7 -6.76 -17.85 -5.17
N THR A 8 -5.75 -17.96 -6.04
CA THR A 8 -4.54 -17.14 -6.00
C THR A 8 -4.87 -15.66 -6.10
N SER A 9 -5.76 -15.27 -7.03
CA SER A 9 -6.24 -13.89 -7.17
C SER A 9 -6.87 -13.36 -5.87
N HIS A 10 -7.68 -14.18 -5.21
CA HIS A 10 -8.29 -13.80 -3.94
C HIS A 10 -7.24 -13.59 -2.84
N LEU A 11 -6.28 -14.52 -2.71
CA LEU A 11 -5.23 -14.46 -1.70
C LEU A 11 -4.30 -13.26 -1.92
N LEU A 12 -3.84 -13.03 -3.15
CA LEU A 12 -3.01 -11.88 -3.48
C LEU A 12 -3.74 -10.56 -3.20
N ARG A 13 -5.04 -10.47 -3.51
CA ARG A 13 -5.82 -9.27 -3.18
C ARG A 13 -5.89 -9.06 -1.67
N LYS A 14 -6.11 -10.11 -0.88
CA LYS A 14 -6.13 -10.00 0.59
C LYS A 14 -4.76 -9.61 1.16
N LEU A 15 -3.68 -10.18 0.62
CA LEU A 15 -2.32 -9.82 0.97
C LEU A 15 -2.08 -8.31 0.76
N VAL A 16 -2.46 -7.79 -0.41
CA VAL A 16 -2.31 -6.38 -0.76
C VAL A 16 -3.19 -5.47 0.10
N GLU A 17 -4.50 -5.75 0.18
CA GLU A 17 -5.48 -4.84 0.77
C GLU A 17 -5.48 -4.88 2.30
N GLU A 18 -5.21 -6.05 2.90
CA GLU A 18 -5.29 -6.23 4.35
C GLU A 18 -3.94 -6.22 5.05
N SER A 19 -2.84 -6.54 4.35
CA SER A 19 -1.51 -6.54 4.94
C SER A 19 -0.65 -5.43 4.36
N ALA A 20 -0.24 -5.55 3.09
CA ALA A 20 0.74 -4.66 2.46
C ALA A 20 0.31 -3.18 2.48
N TYR A 21 -0.98 -2.88 2.32
CA TYR A 21 -1.48 -1.52 2.48
C TYR A 21 -1.28 -0.98 3.89
N TRP A 22 -1.53 -1.77 4.94
CA TRP A 22 -1.46 -1.31 6.31
C TRP A 22 -0.05 -1.35 6.91
N THR A 23 0.88 -2.09 6.29
CA THR A 23 2.29 -2.16 6.68
C THR A 23 3.16 -1.19 5.89
N VAL A 24 2.99 -1.13 4.56
CA VAL A 24 3.79 -0.28 3.66
C VAL A 24 3.08 1.02 3.33
N GLY A 25 1.90 0.93 2.71
CA GLY A 25 1.16 2.09 2.21
C GLY A 25 0.77 3.07 3.32
N TYR A 26 0.31 2.55 4.45
CA TYR A 26 -0.10 3.31 5.62
C TYR A 26 1.07 4.02 6.29
N GLU A 27 2.21 3.33 6.44
CA GLU A 27 3.38 3.88 7.13
C GLU A 27 3.88 5.14 6.43
N TRP A 28 4.06 5.04 5.11
CA TRP A 28 4.49 6.15 4.26
C TRP A 28 3.42 7.26 4.14
N ARG A 29 2.14 6.91 3.94
CA ARG A 29 1.07 7.90 3.65
C ARG A 29 0.57 8.64 4.87
N TRP A 30 0.48 7.95 6.01
CA TRP A 30 -0.35 8.39 7.13
C TRP A 30 0.39 8.32 8.47
N ALA A 31 1.07 7.21 8.78
CA ALA A 31 1.71 7.02 10.08
C ALA A 31 2.80 8.07 10.29
N ASN A 32 3.73 8.19 9.32
CA ASN A 32 4.78 9.19 9.33
C ASN A 32 4.20 10.59 9.10
N LYS A 33 4.09 11.35 10.21
CA LYS A 33 3.51 12.70 10.21
C LYS A 33 4.26 13.67 9.29
N GLN A 34 5.57 13.52 9.14
CA GLN A 34 6.35 14.42 8.28
C GLN A 34 6.10 14.12 6.81
N LEU A 35 6.17 12.84 6.41
CA LEU A 35 5.91 12.42 5.03
C LEU A 35 4.46 12.70 4.62
N CYS A 36 3.49 12.42 5.50
CA CYS A 36 2.09 12.71 5.28
C CYS A 36 1.83 14.20 4.97
N LYS A 37 2.51 15.11 5.67
CA LYS A 37 2.38 16.56 5.44
C LYS A 37 3.12 17.04 4.18
N LYS A 38 4.31 16.50 3.92
CA LYS A 38 5.18 16.96 2.82
C LYS A 38 4.78 16.37 1.47
N ILE A 39 4.23 15.16 1.45
CA ILE A 39 3.99 14.39 0.23
C ILE A 39 2.49 14.11 0.05
N THR A 40 1.87 13.35 0.97
CA THR A 40 0.45 12.95 0.84
C THR A 40 -0.49 14.15 0.73
N GLY A 41 -0.32 15.16 1.59
CA GLY A 41 -1.16 16.36 1.60
C GLY A 41 -1.20 17.08 0.25
N PRO A 42 -0.06 17.59 -0.26
CA PRO A 42 0.00 18.25 -1.56
C PRO A 42 -0.47 17.36 -2.71
N GLN A 43 0.03 16.12 -2.82
CA GLN A 43 -0.30 15.23 -3.94
C GLN A 43 -1.80 14.90 -4.04
N TYR A 44 -2.48 14.70 -2.90
CA TYR A 44 -3.90 14.33 -2.89
C TYR A 44 -4.84 15.53 -2.86
N LEU A 45 -4.50 16.60 -2.15
CA LEU A 45 -5.43 17.71 -1.90
C LEU A 45 -5.30 18.83 -2.93
N ASP A 46 -4.15 18.97 -3.60
CA ASP A 46 -4.00 19.95 -4.69
C ASP A 46 -4.93 19.60 -5.86
N GLY A 47 -5.05 18.32 -6.21
CA GLY A 47 -5.94 17.84 -7.28
C GLY A 47 -7.43 17.92 -6.95
N LEU A 48 -7.79 18.09 -5.67
CA LEU A 48 -9.18 18.19 -5.21
C LEU A 48 -9.69 19.63 -5.08
N GLY A 49 -8.87 20.62 -5.48
CA GLY A 49 -9.24 22.03 -5.44
C GLY A 49 -9.35 22.60 -4.02
N VAL A 50 -8.74 21.94 -3.02
CA VAL A 50 -8.73 22.44 -1.64
C VAL A 50 -7.85 23.70 -1.58
N PRO A 51 -8.38 24.84 -1.09
CA PRO A 51 -7.58 26.03 -0.88
C PRO A 51 -6.30 25.75 -0.07
N LYS A 52 -5.15 26.24 -0.54
CA LYS A 52 -3.82 25.92 0.01
C LYS A 52 -3.71 26.12 1.53
N PHE A 53 -4.37 27.15 2.06
CA PHE A 53 -4.37 27.44 3.50
C PHE A 53 -5.12 26.38 4.34
N MET A 54 -6.01 25.59 3.75
CA MET A 54 -6.76 24.52 4.41
C MET A 54 -6.11 23.14 4.30
N ILE A 55 -5.17 22.93 3.38
CA ILE A 55 -4.52 21.62 3.13
C ILE A 55 -3.96 21.03 4.43
N GLY A 56 -3.28 21.83 5.24
CA GLY A 56 -2.70 21.39 6.50
C GLY A 56 -3.73 20.89 7.53
N MET A 57 -4.91 21.52 7.58
CA MET A 57 -6.00 21.11 8.46
C MET A 57 -6.69 19.84 7.93
N ALA A 58 -7.00 19.82 6.63
CA ALA A 58 -7.64 18.69 5.96
C ALA A 58 -6.80 17.41 6.08
N ILE A 59 -5.51 17.48 5.77
CA ILE A 59 -4.61 16.32 5.88
C ILE A 59 -4.43 15.88 7.35
N GLY A 60 -4.41 16.84 8.29
CA GLY A 60 -4.32 16.56 9.72
C GLY A 60 -5.52 15.77 10.24
N SER A 61 -6.73 16.14 9.79
CA SER A 61 -7.97 15.43 10.13
C SER A 61 -8.00 14.02 9.50
N GLY A 62 -7.71 13.93 8.20
CA GLY A 62 -7.65 12.66 7.47
C GLY A 62 -6.67 11.68 8.11
N ARG A 63 -5.46 12.15 8.45
CA ARG A 63 -4.45 11.35 9.14
C ARG A 63 -4.95 10.82 10.48
N LYS A 64 -5.53 11.67 11.34
CA LYS A 64 -6.05 11.23 12.66
C LYS A 64 -7.09 10.11 12.49
N GLY A 65 -7.99 10.24 11.52
CA GLY A 65 -8.96 9.21 11.19
C GLY A 65 -8.31 7.91 10.75
N THR A 66 -7.34 7.97 9.83
CA THR A 66 -6.66 6.77 9.31
C THR A 66 -5.82 6.06 10.38
N VAL A 67 -5.11 6.80 11.24
CA VAL A 67 -4.36 6.19 12.36
C VAL A 67 -5.30 5.45 13.32
N LYS A 68 -6.47 6.03 13.63
CA LYS A 68 -7.49 5.34 14.46
C LYS A 68 -7.98 4.05 13.79
N ARG A 69 -8.20 4.07 12.48
CA ARG A 69 -8.60 2.88 11.70
C ARG A 69 -7.51 1.81 11.70
N ALA A 70 -6.24 2.18 11.57
CA ALA A 70 -5.13 1.23 11.65
C ALA A 70 -5.07 0.51 12.99
N VAL A 71 -5.31 1.23 14.11
CA VAL A 71 -5.38 0.60 15.45
C VAL A 71 -6.59 -0.34 15.56
N ALA A 72 -7.74 0.04 15.01
CA ALA A 72 -8.93 -0.81 15.01
C ALA A 72 -8.74 -2.08 14.16
N HIS A 73 -8.10 -1.95 13.00
CA HIS A 73 -7.74 -3.05 12.10
C HIS A 73 -6.74 -4.02 12.73
N GLY A 74 -5.81 -3.51 13.55
CA GLY A 74 -4.81 -4.31 14.25
C GLY A 74 -3.38 -3.96 13.84
N ALA A 75 -3.16 -3.64 12.57
CA ALA A 75 -1.84 -3.24 12.05
C ALA A 75 -1.22 -2.07 12.83
N GLY A 76 -2.03 -1.10 13.27
CA GLY A 76 -1.59 0.05 14.05
C GLY A 76 -1.17 -0.27 15.50
N ARG A 77 -1.36 -1.50 15.97
CA ARG A 77 -0.92 -1.95 17.31
C ARG A 77 0.52 -2.46 17.34
N HIS A 78 1.05 -2.85 16.18
CA HIS A 78 2.42 -3.34 16.04
C HIS A 78 3.43 -2.19 16.17
N SER A 79 4.69 -2.51 16.47
CA SER A 79 5.77 -1.53 16.38
C SER A 79 6.01 -1.11 14.91
N ILE A 80 6.75 -0.03 14.71
CA ILE A 80 7.15 0.38 13.35
C ILE A 80 8.03 -0.70 12.71
N GLN A 81 8.95 -1.28 13.50
CA GLN A 81 9.85 -2.35 13.08
C GLN A 81 9.08 -3.60 12.67
N ASP A 82 8.13 -4.05 13.49
CA ASP A 82 7.30 -5.22 13.15
C ASP A 82 6.51 -4.99 11.87
N ARG A 83 5.93 -3.79 11.69
CA ARG A 83 5.24 -3.44 10.44
C ARG A 83 6.19 -3.43 9.24
N ALA A 84 7.42 -2.96 9.42
CA ALA A 84 8.40 -2.95 8.35
C ALA A 84 8.76 -4.39 7.94
N THR A 85 9.01 -5.27 8.90
CA THR A 85 9.25 -6.71 8.65
C THR A 85 8.08 -7.34 7.91
N MET A 86 6.85 -7.19 8.42
CA MET A 86 5.64 -7.72 7.76
C MET A 86 5.48 -7.17 6.34
N GLY A 87 5.75 -5.88 6.12
CA GLY A 87 5.72 -5.28 4.80
C GLY A 87 6.77 -5.87 3.84
N CYS A 88 7.99 -6.14 4.31
CA CYS A 88 9.01 -6.81 3.51
C CYS A 88 8.61 -8.25 3.16
N GLU A 89 8.05 -8.98 4.12
CA GLU A 89 7.52 -10.35 3.92
C GLU A 89 6.38 -10.37 2.90
N ASP A 90 5.43 -9.42 2.98
CA ASP A 90 4.34 -9.28 2.02
C ASP A 90 4.86 -9.04 0.59
N MET A 91 5.88 -8.19 0.45
CA MET A 91 6.50 -7.88 -0.85
C MET A 91 7.22 -9.09 -1.43
N ALA A 92 7.98 -9.81 -0.62
CA ALA A 92 8.64 -11.05 -1.03
C ALA A 92 7.60 -12.11 -1.45
N ALA A 93 6.54 -12.29 -0.66
CA ALA A 93 5.48 -13.25 -0.99
C ALA A 93 4.76 -12.88 -2.30
N MET A 94 4.52 -11.59 -2.56
CA MET A 94 4.00 -11.13 -3.85
C MET A 94 4.95 -11.47 -4.99
N GLU A 95 6.23 -11.14 -4.87
CA GLU A 95 7.25 -11.41 -5.89
C GLU A 95 7.35 -12.91 -6.19
N GLU A 96 7.55 -13.74 -5.16
CA GLU A 96 7.65 -15.19 -5.29
C GLU A 96 6.40 -15.80 -5.93
N THR A 97 5.20 -15.31 -5.55
CA THR A 97 3.96 -15.74 -6.18
C THR A 97 3.93 -15.39 -7.66
N LEU A 98 4.30 -14.16 -8.03
CA LEU A 98 4.32 -13.73 -9.44
C LEU A 98 5.34 -14.54 -10.26
N VAL A 99 6.54 -14.77 -9.73
CA VAL A 99 7.57 -15.62 -10.36
C VAL A 99 7.04 -17.04 -10.57
N SER A 100 6.34 -17.61 -9.58
CA SER A 100 5.79 -18.98 -9.67
C SER A 100 4.72 -19.15 -10.76
N LEU A 101 4.03 -18.07 -11.13
CA LEU A 101 2.99 -18.08 -12.17
C LEU A 101 3.57 -17.99 -13.59
N GLY A 102 4.86 -17.63 -13.70
CA GLY A 102 5.57 -17.48 -14.97
C GLY A 102 5.55 -16.06 -15.53
N GLU A 103 6.27 -15.85 -16.62
CA GLU A 103 6.36 -14.55 -17.30
C GLU A 103 5.13 -14.27 -18.17
N GLY A 104 4.77 -12.99 -18.29
CA GLY A 104 3.68 -12.53 -19.14
C GLY A 104 3.32 -11.06 -18.88
N PRO A 105 2.44 -10.48 -19.72
CA PRO A 105 2.01 -9.09 -19.57
C PRO A 105 1.05 -8.87 -18.39
N PHE A 106 0.38 -9.92 -17.92
CA PHE A 106 -0.54 -9.91 -16.79
C PHE A 106 -0.32 -11.13 -15.89
N VAL A 107 -0.81 -11.09 -14.65
CA VAL A 107 -0.60 -12.09 -13.58
C VAL A 107 -0.93 -13.52 -14.01
N PHE A 108 -1.90 -13.69 -14.92
CA PHE A 108 -2.34 -15.01 -15.39
C PHE A 108 -2.22 -15.19 -16.91
N GLY A 109 -1.27 -14.48 -17.55
CA GLY A 109 -0.96 -14.59 -18.98
C GLY A 109 -1.41 -13.37 -19.78
N ASP A 110 -2.06 -13.56 -20.93
CA ASP A 110 -2.30 -12.48 -21.91
C ASP A 110 -3.53 -11.61 -21.66
N LYS A 111 -4.40 -12.01 -20.72
CA LYS A 111 -5.65 -11.30 -20.45
C LYS A 111 -5.60 -10.66 -19.08
N VAL A 112 -5.84 -9.35 -19.05
CA VAL A 112 -6.02 -8.58 -17.82
C VAL A 112 -7.13 -9.18 -16.96
N SER A 113 -6.91 -9.14 -15.65
CA SER A 113 -7.85 -9.55 -14.63
C SER A 113 -7.90 -8.54 -13.48
N THR A 114 -8.85 -8.69 -12.56
CA THR A 114 -8.98 -7.74 -11.43
C THR A 114 -7.72 -7.67 -10.57
N ILE A 115 -6.96 -8.76 -10.42
CA ILE A 115 -5.75 -8.74 -9.59
C ILE A 115 -4.66 -7.87 -10.21
N ASP A 116 -4.58 -7.78 -11.54
CA ASP A 116 -3.66 -6.88 -12.23
C ASP A 116 -3.94 -5.43 -11.84
N CYS A 117 -5.21 -5.03 -11.81
CA CYS A 117 -5.62 -3.69 -11.39
C CYS A 117 -5.28 -3.39 -9.93
N VAL A 118 -5.45 -4.38 -9.04
CA VAL A 118 -5.12 -4.25 -7.61
C VAL A 118 -3.62 -4.11 -7.41
N LEU A 119 -2.83 -5.02 -8.01
CA LEU A 119 -1.37 -4.97 -7.92
C LEU A 119 -0.82 -3.69 -8.53
N TYR A 120 -1.25 -3.32 -9.74
CA TYR A 120 -0.85 -2.07 -10.37
C TYR A 120 -1.22 -0.87 -9.51
N GLY A 121 -2.46 -0.82 -9.00
CA GLY A 121 -2.93 0.25 -8.14
C GLY A 121 -2.08 0.40 -6.88
N PHE A 122 -1.64 -0.70 -6.28
CA PHE A 122 -0.76 -0.69 -5.11
C PHE A 122 0.69 -0.34 -5.48
N THR A 123 1.30 -1.06 -6.42
CA THR A 123 2.73 -0.92 -6.77
C THR A 123 3.04 0.42 -7.40
N ALA A 124 2.19 0.92 -8.31
CA ALA A 124 2.36 2.25 -8.89
C ALA A 124 2.33 3.34 -7.80
N ASN A 125 1.43 3.21 -6.84
CA ASN A 125 1.32 4.14 -5.72
C ASN A 125 2.45 4.03 -4.71
N THR A 126 3.29 3.00 -4.78
CA THR A 126 4.48 2.84 -3.92
C THR A 126 5.74 3.30 -4.67
N LEU A 127 5.86 2.94 -5.95
CA LEU A 127 7.00 3.29 -6.81
C LEU A 127 7.02 4.77 -7.18
N TYR A 128 5.89 5.36 -7.61
CA TYR A 128 5.87 6.71 -8.16
C TYR A 128 5.79 7.82 -7.12
N THR A 129 5.56 7.49 -5.85
CA THR A 129 5.39 8.49 -4.79
C THR A 129 6.61 8.59 -3.87
N ALA A 130 7.75 8.01 -4.27
CA ALA A 130 8.97 7.93 -3.48
C ALA A 130 8.69 7.41 -2.06
N ALA A 131 7.97 6.29 -1.98
CA ALA A 131 7.75 5.65 -0.69
C ALA A 131 9.09 5.33 -0.04
N VAL A 132 9.28 5.71 1.22
CA VAL A 132 10.41 5.21 2.00
C VAL A 132 10.14 3.73 2.20
N TRP A 133 10.98 2.90 1.61
CA TRP A 133 10.78 1.48 1.61
C TRP A 133 10.97 0.95 3.05
N PRO A 134 10.08 0.11 3.58
CA PRO A 134 10.22 -0.40 4.93
C PRO A 134 11.57 -1.12 5.13
N CYS A 135 12.09 -1.78 4.09
CA CYS A 135 13.35 -2.50 4.16
C CYS A 135 14.59 -1.58 4.15
N ASP A 136 14.46 -0.30 3.76
CA ASP A 136 15.53 0.69 3.89
C ASP A 136 15.66 1.25 5.32
N ALA A 137 14.63 1.04 6.17
CA ALA A 137 14.62 1.45 7.57
C ALA A 137 15.12 0.35 8.53
N ALA A 138 15.39 -0.85 8.00
CA ALA A 138 15.88 -2.00 8.76
C ALA A 138 17.42 -2.18 8.68
N SER A 139 18.12 -1.30 7.97
CA SER A 139 19.58 -1.24 7.84
C SER A 139 20.19 -0.11 8.66
#